data_AF-A0A182QCY2-F1
#
_entry.id   AF-A0A182QCY2-F1
#
_cell.length_a   1.000
_cell.length_b   1.000
_cell.length_c   1.000
_cell.angle_alpha   90.00
_cell.angle_beta   90.00
_cell.angle_gamma   90.00
#
_symmetry.space_group_name_H-M   'P 1'
#
loop_
_entity.id
_entity.type
_entity.pdbx_description
1 polymer ?
#
loop_
_entity_poly.entity_id
_entity_poly.type
_entity_poly.pdbx_seq_one_letter_code
_entity_poly.pdbx_strand_id
1 'polypeptide(L)'
;MKAIVALAVLVSAVVAVPQYPEMYSNVYNMPMPQEPRYEAYNAQQYEAQYQPQYQPQYQAQPQSEQLTADGYKIVPGVVDARCPRADDPMKPVHLPVNGNCGKFMKCFGGRAYEMDCPAGLEFGSKVNRCDYPAMAQCSRF
;
A
#
# COMPACT_ATOMS: atom_id res chain seq x y z
N MET A 1 -70.58 -23.39 0.81
CA MET A 1 -69.12 -23.28 0.98
C MET A 1 -68.47 -23.25 -0.39
N LYS A 2 -67.56 -22.29 -0.64
CA LYS A 2 -66.66 -22.14 -1.81
C LYS A 2 -67.34 -21.56 -3.08
N ALA A 3 -66.80 -20.60 -3.82
CA ALA A 3 -65.56 -19.83 -3.72
C ALA A 3 -65.74 -18.53 -4.54
N ILE A 4 -65.27 -17.40 -4.00
CA ILE A 4 -65.19 -16.12 -4.71
C ILE A 4 -63.96 -16.18 -5.61
N VAL A 5 -64.15 -16.15 -6.93
CA VAL A 5 -63.07 -16.09 -7.91
C VAL A 5 -62.58 -14.64 -7.96
N ALA A 6 -61.53 -14.33 -7.20
CA ALA A 6 -60.82 -13.06 -7.30
C ALA A 6 -59.88 -13.13 -8.52
N LEU A 7 -60.27 -12.48 -9.63
CA LEU A 7 -59.39 -12.25 -10.78
C LEU A 7 -58.34 -11.20 -10.39
N ALA A 8 -57.17 -11.66 -9.96
CA ALA A 8 -55.99 -10.83 -9.80
C ALA A 8 -55.42 -10.49 -11.18
N VAL A 9 -55.70 -9.28 -11.68
CA VAL A 9 -55.03 -8.73 -12.85
C VAL A 9 -53.62 -8.33 -12.42
N LEU A 10 -52.65 -9.22 -12.68
CA LEU A 10 -51.23 -8.93 -12.47
C LEU A 10 -50.78 -7.90 -13.52
N VAL A 11 -50.73 -6.63 -13.11
CA VAL A 11 -50.05 -5.58 -13.88
C VAL A 11 -48.57 -5.91 -13.91
N SER A 12 -48.13 -6.56 -14.99
CA SER A 12 -46.72 -6.85 -15.22
C SER A 12 -46.04 -5.54 -15.63
N ALA A 13 -45.37 -4.88 -14.69
CA ALA A 13 -44.53 -3.74 -14.99
C ALA A 13 -43.30 -4.24 -15.77
N VAL A 14 -43.32 -4.07 -17.10
CA VAL A 14 -42.14 -4.27 -17.95
C VAL A 14 -41.19 -3.11 -17.68
N VAL A 15 -40.17 -3.33 -16.85
CA VAL A 15 -39.09 -2.35 -16.64
C VAL A 15 -38.28 -2.29 -17.94
N ALA A 16 -38.38 -1.18 -18.67
CA ALA A 16 -37.54 -0.91 -19.83
C ALA A 16 -36.08 -0.80 -19.37
N VAL A 17 -35.22 -1.70 -19.84
CA VAL A 17 -33.76 -1.59 -19.65
C VAL A 17 -33.26 -0.48 -20.59
N PRO A 18 -32.62 0.59 -20.10
CA PRO A 18 -32.03 1.58 -20.97
C PRO A 18 -30.81 0.98 -21.69
N GLN A 19 -30.90 0.85 -23.02
CA GLN A 19 -29.77 0.51 -23.87
C GLN A 19 -28.77 1.67 -23.89
N TYR A 20 -27.65 1.53 -23.19
CA TYR A 20 -26.51 2.43 -23.34
C TYR A 20 -25.80 2.11 -24.67
N PRO A 21 -25.52 3.09 -25.53
CA PRO A 21 -24.81 2.86 -26.79
C PRO A 21 -23.33 2.51 -26.54
N GLU A 22 -22.85 1.46 -27.19
CA GLU A 22 -21.48 0.98 -27.11
C GLU A 22 -20.51 1.94 -27.81
N MET A 23 -19.90 2.84 -27.04
CA MET A 23 -18.78 3.68 -27.49
C MET A 23 -17.45 2.96 -27.20
N TYR A 24 -17.17 1.85 -27.89
CA TYR A 24 -15.89 1.15 -27.70
C TYR A 24 -15.36 0.47 -28.97
N SER A 25 -15.04 1.24 -30.00
CA SER A 25 -13.99 0.83 -30.95
C SER A 25 -13.52 2.05 -31.72
N ASN A 26 -12.34 2.61 -31.40
CA ASN A 26 -11.49 3.38 -32.32
C ASN A 26 -10.14 3.78 -31.66
N VAL A 27 -9.52 2.90 -30.87
CA VAL A 27 -8.18 3.12 -30.29
C VAL A 27 -7.10 2.27 -30.97
N TYR A 28 -7.48 1.33 -31.85
CA TYR A 28 -6.54 0.36 -32.44
C TYR A 28 -5.81 0.81 -33.71
N ASN A 29 -5.96 2.06 -34.16
CA ASN A 29 -5.24 2.56 -35.32
C ASN A 29 -4.46 3.84 -34.98
N MET A 30 -3.30 3.66 -34.36
CA MET A 30 -2.22 4.66 -34.38
C MET A 30 -0.97 4.02 -35.02
N PRO A 31 -0.41 4.61 -36.09
CA PRO A 31 0.84 4.14 -36.68
C PRO A 31 2.02 4.43 -35.76
N MET A 32 2.90 3.45 -35.60
CA MET A 32 4.16 3.57 -34.86
C MET A 32 5.07 4.62 -35.51
N PRO A 33 5.70 5.53 -34.74
CA PRO A 33 6.76 6.38 -35.25
C PRO A 33 7.99 5.53 -35.58
N GLN A 34 8.60 5.78 -36.73
CA GLN A 34 9.83 5.09 -37.17
C GLN A 34 11.01 5.55 -36.32
N GLU A 35 11.79 4.61 -35.79
CA GLU A 35 13.00 4.94 -35.00
C GLU A 35 14.05 5.63 -35.89
N PRO A 36 14.69 6.72 -35.41
CA PRO A 36 15.86 7.26 -36.07
C PRO A 36 17.03 6.29 -35.93
N ARG A 37 17.66 5.98 -37.06
CA ARG A 37 18.90 5.19 -37.17
C ARG A 37 19.98 5.82 -36.28
N TYR A 38 20.35 5.14 -35.19
CA TYR A 38 21.45 5.55 -34.35
C TYR A 38 22.76 5.38 -35.13
N GLU A 39 23.54 6.45 -35.21
CA GLU A 39 24.93 6.37 -35.67
C GLU A 39 25.79 5.86 -34.51
N ALA A 40 26.71 4.94 -34.82
CA ALA A 40 27.57 4.30 -33.84
C ALA A 40 28.47 5.34 -33.17
N TYR A 41 28.23 5.57 -31.88
CA TYR A 41 29.04 6.45 -31.05
C TYR A 41 30.45 5.86 -30.90
N ASN A 42 31.48 6.66 -31.19
CA ASN A 42 32.88 6.28 -31.04
C ASN A 42 33.27 6.26 -29.55
N ALA A 43 33.52 5.08 -29.01
CA ALA A 43 33.73 4.82 -27.58
C ALA A 43 35.15 5.17 -27.05
N GLN A 44 36.03 5.77 -27.85
CA GLN A 44 37.45 5.88 -27.48
C GLN A 44 37.89 7.25 -26.92
N GLN A 45 37.02 8.26 -26.87
CA GLN A 45 37.44 9.63 -26.55
C GLN A 45 37.14 10.10 -25.11
N TYR A 46 36.48 9.33 -24.26
CA TYR A 46 36.03 9.82 -22.94
C TYR A 46 36.68 9.16 -21.72
N GLU A 47 37.62 8.23 -21.89
CA GLU A 47 38.23 7.53 -20.73
C GLU A 47 39.24 8.37 -19.93
N ALA A 48 39.57 9.59 -20.36
CA ALA A 48 40.70 10.34 -19.80
C ALA A 48 40.36 11.49 -18.83
N GLN A 49 39.10 11.77 -18.47
CA GLN A 49 38.80 12.96 -17.65
C GLN A 49 37.71 12.84 -16.59
N TYR A 50 37.41 11.64 -16.08
CA TYR A 50 36.47 11.54 -14.95
C TYR A 50 37.02 10.68 -13.82
N GLN A 51 37.71 11.33 -12.88
CA GLN A 51 37.84 10.79 -11.52
C GLN A 51 36.61 11.23 -10.72
N PRO A 52 35.81 10.31 -10.16
CA PRO A 52 34.87 10.66 -9.11
C PRO A 52 35.56 10.45 -7.75
N GLN A 53 36.13 11.52 -7.19
CA GLN A 53 36.21 11.65 -5.74
C GLN A 53 34.81 12.03 -5.24
N TYR A 54 33.92 11.04 -5.15
CA TYR A 54 32.67 11.18 -4.43
C TYR A 54 32.64 10.16 -3.32
N GLN A 55 33.11 10.56 -2.14
CA GLN A 55 32.67 9.91 -0.91
C GLN A 55 31.29 10.46 -0.59
N PRO A 56 30.22 9.64 -0.59
CA PRO A 56 29.02 10.07 0.07
C PRO A 56 29.35 10.06 1.57
N GLN A 57 29.56 11.23 2.16
CA GLN A 57 29.31 11.38 3.58
C GLN A 57 27.81 11.18 3.78
N TYR A 58 27.39 9.92 3.87
CA TYR A 58 26.20 9.59 4.64
C TYR A 58 26.53 9.94 6.07
N GLN A 59 26.38 11.23 6.41
CA GLN A 59 26.14 11.60 7.78
C GLN A 59 24.86 10.86 8.15
N ALA A 60 25.01 9.80 8.96
CA ALA A 60 23.89 9.18 9.62
C ALA A 60 23.27 10.28 10.49
N GLN A 61 22.28 10.98 9.94
CA GLN A 61 21.40 11.81 10.74
C GLN A 61 20.81 10.86 11.78
N PRO A 62 20.94 11.15 13.08
CA PRO A 62 20.26 10.33 14.08
C PRO A 62 18.79 10.31 13.70
N GLN A 63 18.17 9.12 13.64
CA GLN A 63 16.77 8.92 13.28
C GLN A 63 15.81 9.48 14.35
N SER A 64 16.08 10.66 14.89
CA SER A 64 15.11 11.43 15.65
C SER A 64 14.13 12.01 14.64
N GLU A 65 12.97 11.37 14.56
CA GLU A 65 11.69 11.89 14.04
C GLU A 65 11.84 13.06 13.07
N GLN A 66 11.98 12.74 11.78
CA GLN A 66 11.89 13.75 10.73
C GLN A 66 10.42 14.17 10.63
N LEU A 67 10.03 15.16 11.44
CA LEU A 67 8.79 15.89 11.25
C LEU A 67 8.96 16.81 10.05
N THR A 68 7.91 16.91 9.27
CA THR A 68 7.83 17.84 8.14
C THR A 68 7.25 19.18 8.57
N ALA A 69 7.29 20.16 7.66
CA ALA A 69 6.79 21.50 7.92
C ALA A 69 5.32 21.52 8.36
N ASP A 70 4.54 20.52 7.95
CA ASP A 70 3.11 20.38 8.28
C ASP A 70 2.86 19.52 9.53
N GLY A 71 3.92 19.11 10.24
CA GLY A 71 3.84 18.34 11.48
C GLY A 71 3.54 16.86 11.31
N TYR A 72 3.63 16.31 10.10
CA TYR A 72 3.52 14.86 9.91
C TYR A 72 4.85 14.17 10.23
N LYS A 73 4.79 13.12 11.04
CA LYS A 73 5.93 12.25 11.35
C LYS A 73 6.18 11.32 10.15
N ILE A 74 7.32 11.44 9.48
CA ILE A 74 7.73 10.48 8.45
C ILE A 74 8.21 9.21 9.15
N VAL A 75 7.49 8.11 8.95
CA VAL A 75 7.92 6.79 9.39
C VAL A 75 8.58 6.07 8.21
N PRO A 76 9.90 5.83 8.22
CA PRO A 76 10.56 5.08 7.17
C PRO A 76 10.15 3.59 7.23
N GLY A 77 9.88 3.00 6.07
CA GLY A 77 9.61 1.57 5.95
C GLY A 77 10.89 0.75 5.82
N VAL A 78 11.15 -0.13 6.78
CA VAL A 78 12.32 -1.03 6.78
C VAL A 78 11.96 -2.34 6.08
N VAL A 79 12.81 -2.84 5.17
CA VAL A 79 12.58 -4.14 4.53
C VAL A 79 12.68 -5.23 5.60
N ASP A 80 11.63 -6.04 5.75
CA ASP A 80 11.57 -7.13 6.74
C ASP A 80 11.06 -8.41 6.07
N ALA A 81 11.77 -9.52 6.27
CA ALA A 81 11.43 -10.80 5.66
C ALA A 81 10.10 -11.40 6.17
N ARG A 82 9.63 -10.94 7.34
CA ARG A 82 8.33 -11.32 7.92
C ARG A 82 7.16 -10.59 7.24
N CYS A 83 7.44 -9.52 6.48
CA CYS A 83 6.42 -8.82 5.72
C CYS A 83 6.20 -9.45 4.34
N PRO A 84 4.94 -9.72 3.93
CA PRO A 84 4.64 -10.21 2.60
C PRO A 84 4.94 -9.15 1.54
N ARG A 85 5.39 -9.56 0.35
CA ARG A 85 5.60 -8.64 -0.79
C ARG A 85 4.30 -8.12 -1.40
N ALA A 86 3.25 -8.94 -1.36
CA ALA A 86 1.90 -8.59 -1.81
C ALA A 86 0.98 -8.62 -0.59
N ASP A 87 0.33 -7.50 -0.30
CA ASP A 87 -0.55 -7.36 0.86
C ASP A 87 -1.96 -7.88 0.57
N ASP A 88 -2.58 -8.52 1.56
CA ASP A 88 -3.99 -8.90 1.54
C ASP A 88 -4.79 -7.93 2.42
N PRO A 89 -5.71 -7.12 1.86
CA PRO A 89 -6.53 -6.18 2.64
C PRO A 89 -7.37 -6.83 3.74
N MET A 90 -7.76 -8.10 3.58
CA MET A 90 -8.57 -8.83 4.57
C MET A 90 -7.71 -9.49 5.65
N LYS A 91 -6.39 -9.53 5.45
CA LYS A 91 -5.44 -10.16 6.39
C LYS A 91 -4.16 -9.31 6.55
N PRO A 92 -4.27 -8.13 7.19
CA PRO A 92 -3.12 -7.29 7.43
C PRO A 92 -2.11 -7.98 8.37
N VAL A 93 -0.83 -7.79 8.07
CA VAL A 93 0.27 -8.30 8.88
C VAL A 93 0.80 -7.18 9.76
N HIS A 94 0.75 -7.40 11.07
CA HIS A 94 1.41 -6.56 12.07
C HIS A 94 2.42 -7.38 12.86
N LEU A 95 3.55 -6.77 13.17
CA LEU A 95 4.66 -7.39 13.90
C LEU A 95 4.86 -6.66 15.24
N PRO A 96 5.18 -7.38 16.33
CA PRO A 96 5.50 -6.75 17.60
C PRO A 96 6.87 -6.06 17.53
N VAL A 97 7.00 -4.94 18.25
CA VAL A 97 8.30 -4.30 18.51
C VAL A 97 8.83 -4.84 19.84
N ASN A 98 9.98 -5.52 19.78
CA ASN A 98 10.60 -6.08 20.97
C ASN A 98 11.05 -4.95 21.92
N GLY A 99 10.70 -5.06 23.20
CA GLY A 99 11.07 -4.08 24.22
C GLY A 99 10.22 -2.81 24.25
N ASN A 100 9.28 -2.62 23.31
CA ASN A 100 8.33 -1.52 23.37
C ASN A 100 6.91 -1.98 22.99
N CYS A 101 6.11 -2.27 24.02
CA CYS A 101 4.73 -2.71 23.86
C CYS A 101 3.79 -1.62 23.36
N GLY A 102 4.15 -0.34 23.51
CA GLY A 102 3.38 0.79 22.97
C GLY A 102 3.56 1.00 21.46
N LYS A 103 4.30 0.12 20.79
CA LYS A 103 4.59 0.20 19.35
C LYS A 103 4.38 -1.14 18.66
N PHE A 104 4.09 -1.08 17.38
CA PHE A 104 4.04 -2.24 16.50
C PHE A 104 4.52 -1.85 15.11
N MET A 105 4.80 -2.83 14.26
CA MET A 105 5.11 -2.56 12.86
C MET A 105 3.97 -3.03 11.98
N LYS A 106 3.53 -2.19 11.04
CA LYS A 106 2.58 -2.56 10.00
C LYS A 106 3.32 -2.88 8.71
N CYS A 107 3.03 -4.04 8.13
CA CYS A 107 3.60 -4.41 6.86
C CYS A 107 2.85 -3.76 5.70
N PHE A 108 3.61 -3.33 4.68
CA PHE A 108 3.11 -2.93 3.38
C PHE A 108 4.22 -3.13 2.34
N GLY A 109 3.93 -3.86 1.26
CA GLY A 109 4.85 -4.07 0.13
C GLY A 109 6.21 -4.65 0.52
N GLY A 110 6.26 -5.59 1.48
CA GLY A 110 7.49 -6.20 1.99
C GLY A 110 8.29 -5.32 2.95
N ARG A 111 7.73 -4.22 3.44
CA ARG A 111 8.35 -3.30 4.39
C ARG A 111 7.52 -3.17 5.66
N ALA A 112 8.20 -3.05 6.79
CA ALA A 112 7.66 -2.81 8.11
C ALA A 112 7.75 -1.32 8.44
N TYR A 113 6.61 -0.73 8.77
CA TYR A 113 6.48 0.67 9.19
C TYR A 113 6.12 0.71 10.67
N GLU A 114 6.94 1.36 11.49
CA GLU A 114 6.68 1.47 12.92
C GLU A 114 5.52 2.43 13.22
N MET A 115 4.54 1.93 13.96
CA MET A 115 3.33 2.63 14.36
C MET A 115 3.26 2.69 15.89
N ASP A 116 2.81 3.83 16.38
CA ASP A 116 2.56 4.06 17.79
C ASP A 116 1.14 3.60 18.16
N CYS A 117 1.01 2.85 19.25
CA CYS A 117 -0.28 2.61 19.86
C CYS A 117 -0.78 3.89 20.55
N PRO A 118 -2.11 4.08 20.66
CA PRO A 118 -2.66 5.13 21.50
C PRO A 118 -2.13 5.03 22.93
N ALA A 119 -2.05 6.18 23.61
CA ALA A 119 -1.51 6.27 24.96
C ALA A 119 -2.19 5.28 25.92
N GLY A 120 -1.39 4.49 26.62
CA GLY A 120 -1.87 3.48 27.58
C GLY A 120 -2.31 2.15 26.98
N LEU A 121 -2.24 1.98 25.65
CA LEU A 121 -2.49 0.71 24.98
C LEU A 121 -1.18 0.01 24.60
N GLU A 122 -1.27 -1.31 24.50
CA GLU A 122 -0.18 -2.17 24.09
C GLU A 122 -0.57 -2.98 22.86
N PHE A 123 0.37 -3.23 21.96
CA PHE A 123 0.16 -4.12 20.85
C PHE A 123 0.15 -5.59 21.32
N GLY A 124 -1.00 -6.25 21.17
CA GLY A 124 -1.12 -7.67 21.43
C GLY A 124 -0.99 -8.47 20.13
N SER A 125 0.11 -9.20 19.95
CA SER A 125 0.35 -10.01 18.73
C SER A 125 -0.73 -11.07 18.50
N LYS A 126 -1.34 -11.61 19.57
CA LYS A 126 -2.43 -12.59 19.50
C LYS A 126 -3.75 -11.98 19.00
N VAL A 127 -4.06 -10.76 19.43
CA VAL A 127 -5.29 -10.02 19.06
C VAL A 127 -5.10 -9.13 17.83
N ASN A 128 -3.84 -8.99 17.39
CA ASN A 128 -3.38 -8.28 16.20
C ASN A 128 -3.83 -6.81 16.14
N ARG A 129 -3.82 -6.14 17.31
CA ARG A 129 -4.20 -4.73 17.49
C ARG A 129 -3.63 -4.16 18.79
N CYS A 130 -3.66 -2.84 18.92
CA CYS A 130 -3.47 -2.17 20.20
C CYS A 130 -4.70 -2.41 21.08
N ASP A 131 -4.47 -2.85 22.31
CA ASP A 131 -5.51 -3.14 23.30
C ASP A 131 -4.98 -2.82 24.70
N TYR A 132 -5.82 -2.93 25.73
CA TYR A 132 -5.38 -2.73 27.11
C TYR A 132 -4.35 -3.79 27.51
N PRO A 133 -3.38 -3.49 28.39
CA PRO A 133 -2.32 -4.43 28.82
C PRO A 133 -2.85 -5.79 29.29
N ALA A 134 -4.04 -5.81 29.92
CA ALA A 134 -4.69 -7.03 30.37
C ALA A 134 -5.04 -8.00 29.22
N MET A 135 -5.38 -7.46 28.04
CA MET A 135 -5.77 -8.19 26.84
C MET A 135 -4.60 -8.38 25.87
N ALA A 136 -3.79 -7.34 25.68
CA ALA A 136 -2.62 -7.36 24.81
C ALA A 136 -1.52 -8.29 25.34
N GLN A 137 -1.36 -8.32 26.67
CA GLN A 137 -0.39 -9.15 27.40
C GLN A 137 1.06 -8.96 26.95
N CYS A 138 1.43 -7.84 26.33
CA CYS A 138 2.80 -7.66 25.82
C CYS A 138 3.80 -7.44 26.97
N SER A 139 3.49 -6.54 27.91
CA SER A 139 4.38 -6.20 29.04
C SER A 139 4.39 -7.22 30.17
N ARG A 140 3.60 -8.30 30.06
CA ARG A 140 3.48 -9.34 31.09
C ARG A 140 4.48 -10.50 30.94
N PHE A 141 5.32 -10.48 29.90
CA PHE A 141 6.30 -11.52 29.61
C PHE A 141 7.73 -11.04 29.81
#